data_AF-U2TJU4-F1
#
_entry.id   AF-U2TJU4-F1
#
_cell.length_a   1.000
_cell.length_b   1.000
_cell.length_c   1.000
_cell.angle_alpha   90.00
_cell.angle_beta   90.00
_cell.angle_gamma   90.00
#
_symmetry.space_group_name_H-M   'P 1'
#
loop_
_entity.id
_entity.type
_entity.pdbx_description
1 polymer ?
#
loop_
_entity_poly.entity_id
_entity_poly.type
_entity_poly.pdbx_seq_one_letter_code
_entity_poly.pdbx_strand_id
1 'polypeptide(L)'
;MRILVRYEDGSGEDISTSDATTLDAFRGDFRDGRSANIATRFVPRLDLIESEGLRIDIYWYDVREDSQTTTTLVREYDRRVSDLALEEGRVWHVIPPEKVARIVSLDIDGFWRMRRMFGCLVDMEHFERERRVWLGSGASGRPLVAQVVDLHEAIRLSSQGTRGGEWDDERIAGSYGWPVMAYERVLAARQGECADSPAGVSSPNYAAAVARWRARNRDGTMAEAYRALPFAMDTIKESWDAAEDLAESYTDSS
;
A
#
# COMPACT_ATOMS: atom_id res chain seq x y z
N MET A 1 0.13 11.50 12.52
CA MET A 1 -0.68 11.18 11.33
C MET A 1 -1.89 12.08 11.30
N ARG A 2 -2.14 12.75 10.18
CA ARG A 2 -3.31 13.59 9.90
C ARG A 2 -4.17 12.93 8.84
N ILE A 3 -5.48 12.93 9.06
CA ILE A 3 -6.47 12.25 8.25
C ILE A 3 -7.51 13.28 7.83
N LEU A 4 -7.62 13.50 6.53
CA LEU A 4 -8.58 14.43 5.95
C LEU A 4 -9.67 13.63 5.25
N VAL A 5 -10.91 13.79 5.70
CA VAL A 5 -12.09 13.13 5.16
C VAL A 5 -12.95 14.17 4.47
N ARG A 6 -13.48 13.84 3.29
CA ARG A 6 -14.53 14.64 2.63
C ARG A 6 -15.71 13.75 2.31
N TYR A 7 -16.91 14.24 2.62
CA TYR A 7 -18.16 13.54 2.42
C TYR A 7 -18.93 14.08 1.21
N GLU A 8 -19.91 13.30 0.75
CA GLU A 8 -20.79 13.65 -0.38
C GLU A 8 -21.60 14.93 -0.17
N ASP A 9 -21.93 15.28 1.08
CA ASP A 9 -22.66 16.51 1.43
C ASP A 9 -21.76 17.76 1.44
N GLY A 10 -20.48 17.61 1.09
CA GLY A 10 -19.49 18.68 1.10
C GLY A 10 -18.87 18.95 2.46
N SER A 11 -19.31 18.27 3.52
CA SER A 11 -18.66 18.36 4.84
C SER A 11 -17.30 17.64 4.82
N GLY A 12 -16.44 18.00 5.79
CA GLY A 12 -15.15 17.35 5.96
C GLY A 12 -14.74 17.27 7.42
N GLU A 13 -13.93 16.26 7.72
CA GLU A 13 -13.32 16.03 9.05
C GLU A 13 -11.80 16.09 8.89
N ASP A 14 -11.13 16.75 9.84
CA ASP A 14 -9.67 16.82 9.96
C ASP A 14 -9.29 16.20 11.29
N ILE A 15 -8.71 15.01 11.24
CA ILE A 15 -8.47 14.17 12.40
C ILE A 15 -6.96 14.00 12.54
N SER A 16 -6.43 14.33 13.71
CA SER A 16 -5.03 14.10 14.02
C SER A 16 -4.88 12.98 15.04
N THR A 17 -3.92 12.07 14.82
CA THR A 17 -3.55 11.08 15.84
C THR A 17 -2.98 11.74 17.10
N SER A 18 -2.54 13.01 17.05
CA SER A 18 -2.16 13.76 18.26
C SER A 18 -3.29 13.86 19.27
N ASP A 19 -4.53 13.83 18.79
CA ASP A 19 -5.72 14.00 19.61
C ASP A 19 -6.14 12.67 20.26
N ALA A 20 -5.68 11.54 19.71
CA ALA A 20 -5.95 10.18 20.20
C ALA A 20 -4.83 9.63 21.09
N THR A 21 -3.59 10.13 20.92
CA THR A 21 -2.49 9.79 21.81
C THR A 21 -2.70 10.50 23.14
N THR A 22 -3.01 9.75 24.21
CA THR A 22 -2.83 10.28 25.56
C THR A 22 -1.42 10.84 25.66
N LEU A 23 -1.31 12.08 26.17
CA LEU A 23 -0.12 12.94 26.28
C LEU A 23 1.10 12.31 26.97
N ASP A 24 1.07 11.03 27.32
CA ASP A 24 2.08 10.41 28.15
C ASP A 24 2.08 8.88 27.97
N ALA A 25 2.55 8.41 26.80
CA ALA A 25 2.86 7.00 26.54
C ALA A 25 3.90 6.42 27.53
N PHE A 26 4.53 7.30 28.30
CA PHE A 26 5.55 7.05 29.32
C PHE A 26 5.01 7.04 30.76
N ARG A 27 3.70 7.28 30.96
CA ARG A 27 3.11 7.44 32.31
C ARG A 27 2.80 6.14 33.04
N GLY A 28 3.07 4.99 32.42
CA GLY A 28 3.11 3.71 33.12
C GLY A 28 4.32 3.70 34.03
N ASP A 29 4.09 3.93 35.33
CA ASP A 29 5.04 3.88 36.44
C ASP A 29 6.49 3.48 36.08
N PHE A 30 7.31 4.50 35.78
CA PHE A 30 8.78 4.42 35.95
C PHE A 30 9.20 3.98 37.36
N ARG A 31 8.26 3.92 38.31
CA ARG A 31 8.48 3.49 39.69
C ARG A 31 9.05 2.07 39.81
N ASP A 32 8.81 1.21 38.82
CA ASP A 32 9.31 -0.19 38.83
C ASP A 32 10.37 -0.49 37.75
N GLY A 33 10.80 0.51 36.96
CA GLY A 33 11.84 0.36 35.94
C GLY A 33 11.48 -0.58 34.78
N ARG A 34 10.18 -0.86 34.56
CA ARG A 34 9.68 -1.77 33.53
C ARG A 34 8.74 -1.01 32.60
N SER A 35 9.05 -1.04 31.31
CA SER A 35 8.44 -0.33 30.17
C SER A 35 8.56 1.19 30.13
N ALA A 36 9.42 1.64 29.22
CA ALA A 36 9.30 2.96 28.61
C ALA A 36 8.96 2.72 27.14
N ASN A 37 7.69 2.93 26.75
CA ASN A 37 7.30 2.95 25.33
C ASN A 37 8.18 3.98 24.62
N ILE A 38 9.09 3.55 23.76
CA ILE A 38 10.07 4.42 23.10
C ILE A 38 9.43 5.13 21.91
N ALA A 39 8.56 4.42 21.19
CA ALA A 39 7.92 4.92 19.98
C ALA A 39 6.57 4.25 19.74
N THR A 40 5.64 5.01 19.16
CA THR A 40 4.33 4.51 18.76
C THR A 40 4.21 4.46 17.24
N ARG A 41 3.78 3.31 16.71
CA ARG A 41 3.52 3.12 15.29
C ARG A 41 2.00 3.07 15.05
N PHE A 42 1.55 3.84 14.06
CA PHE A 42 0.15 3.86 13.62
C PHE A 42 0.05 3.16 12.27
N VAL A 43 -0.80 2.14 12.17
CA VAL A 43 -1.04 1.39 10.93
C VAL A 43 -2.50 1.54 10.55
N PRO A 44 -2.83 2.35 9.52
CA PRO A 44 -4.19 2.47 9.04
C PRO A 44 -4.59 1.19 8.29
N ARG A 45 -5.73 0.60 8.65
CA ARG A 45 -6.26 -0.64 8.05
C ARG A 45 -7.18 -0.33 6.88
N LEU A 46 -6.57 0.15 5.79
CA LEU A 46 -7.29 0.47 4.55
C LEU A 46 -7.90 -0.76 3.88
N ASP A 47 -7.35 -1.94 4.15
CA ASP A 47 -7.87 -3.24 3.73
C ASP A 47 -9.24 -3.56 4.34
N LEU A 48 -9.54 -3.01 5.52
CA LEU A 48 -10.79 -3.25 6.26
C LEU A 48 -11.79 -2.09 6.13
N ILE A 49 -11.47 -1.05 5.36
CA ILE A 49 -12.22 0.22 5.43
C ILE A 49 -13.70 0.07 5.04
N GLU A 50 -14.01 -0.75 4.04
CA GLU A 50 -15.38 -0.95 3.56
C GLU A 50 -16.20 -1.86 4.50
N SER A 51 -15.56 -2.68 5.34
CA SER A 51 -16.24 -3.63 6.25
C SER A 51 -16.30 -3.14 7.70
N GLU A 52 -15.20 -2.61 8.23
CA GLU A 52 -15.03 -2.21 9.64
C GLU A 52 -14.94 -0.71 9.85
N GLY A 53 -14.92 0.08 8.78
CA GLY A 53 -14.63 1.50 8.86
C GLY A 53 -13.12 1.79 8.89
N LEU A 54 -12.75 3.08 8.98
CA LEU A 54 -11.34 3.44 9.11
C LEU A 54 -10.87 3.13 10.53
N ARG A 55 -10.10 2.05 10.65
CA ARG A 55 -9.43 1.59 11.86
C ARG A 55 -7.93 1.87 11.78
N ILE A 56 -7.33 2.24 12.90
CA ILE A 56 -5.88 2.38 13.07
C ILE A 56 -5.43 1.39 14.14
N ASP A 57 -4.54 0.48 13.75
CA ASP A 57 -3.83 -0.39 14.68
C ASP A 57 -2.64 0.37 15.25
N ILE A 58 -2.59 0.49 16.58
CA ILE A 58 -1.54 1.21 17.30
C ILE A 58 -0.61 0.18 17.93
N TYR A 59 0.67 0.26 17.60
CA TYR A 59 1.72 -0.58 18.18
C TYR A 59 2.68 0.27 19.00
N TRP A 60 3.28 -0.34 20.01
CA TRP A 60 4.28 0.29 20.87
C TRP A 60 5.61 -0.44 20.73
N TYR A 61 6.69 0.33 20.69
CA TYR A 61 8.05 -0.22 20.80
C TYR A 61 8.49 -0.13 22.26
N ASP A 62 8.85 -1.27 22.85
CA ASP A 62 9.37 -1.37 24.20
C ASP A 62 10.83 -1.88 24.19
N VAL A 63 11.61 -1.45 25.18
CA VAL A 63 12.98 -1.91 25.45
C VAL A 63 13.00 -3.21 26.27
N ARG A 64 11.84 -3.80 26.59
CA ARG A 64 11.77 -5.01 27.41
C ARG A 64 12.55 -6.15 26.75
N GLU A 65 13.51 -6.68 27.50
CA GLU A 65 14.17 -7.95 27.20
C GLU A 65 13.38 -9.08 27.87
N ASP A 66 12.63 -9.84 27.08
CA ASP A 66 11.94 -11.04 27.52
C ASP A 66 12.33 -12.25 26.65
N SER A 67 11.66 -13.39 26.85
CA SER A 67 11.94 -14.62 26.10
C SER A 67 11.62 -14.56 24.60
N GLN A 68 10.89 -13.54 24.15
CA GLN A 68 10.51 -13.30 22.76
C GLN A 68 11.34 -12.20 22.09
N THR A 69 12.09 -11.40 22.87
CA THR A 69 12.99 -10.37 22.34
C THR A 69 14.13 -11.01 21.57
N THR A 70 14.25 -10.65 20.28
CA THR A 70 15.35 -11.11 19.43
C THR A 70 16.62 -10.36 19.80
N THR A 71 17.77 -11.03 19.73
CA THR A 71 19.07 -10.38 19.98
C THR A 71 19.95 -10.47 18.75
N THR A 72 20.33 -9.30 18.25
CA THR A 72 21.24 -9.16 17.11
C THR A 72 22.67 -9.00 17.60
N LEU A 73 23.61 -9.73 17.01
CA LEU A 73 25.03 -9.56 17.30
C LEU A 73 25.56 -8.38 16.48
N VAL A 74 25.89 -7.29 17.15
CA VAL A 74 26.60 -6.17 16.53
C VAL A 74 28.09 -6.50 16.52
N ARG A 75 28.57 -6.91 15.34
CA ARG A 75 29.91 -7.49 15.15
C ARG A 75 31.04 -6.51 15.47
N GLU A 76 30.82 -5.22 15.24
CA GLU A 76 31.80 -4.16 15.50
C GLU A 76 32.19 -4.07 16.98
N TYR A 77 31.23 -4.28 17.87
CA TYR A 77 31.41 -4.19 19.32
C TYR A 77 31.50 -5.53 20.02
N ASP A 78 31.48 -6.64 19.26
CA ASP A 78 31.35 -8.02 19.76
C ASP A 78 30.28 -8.15 20.86
N ARG A 79 29.14 -7.46 20.66
CA ARG A 79 28.09 -7.33 21.66
C ARG A 79 26.74 -7.70 21.07
N ARG A 80 25.97 -8.49 21.82
CA ARG A 80 24.55 -8.71 21.50
C ARG A 80 23.73 -7.54 22.00
N VAL A 81 22.92 -6.98 21.11
CA VAL A 81 21.95 -5.93 21.42
C VAL A 81 20.56 -6.54 21.22
N SER A 82 19.66 -6.26 22.16
CA SER A 82 18.27 -6.70 22.07
C SER A 82 17.53 -5.78 21.12
N ASP A 83 16.84 -6.37 20.15
CA ASP A 83 16.00 -5.63 19.21
C ASP A 83 14.79 -5.06 19.99
N LEU A 84 14.27 -3.91 19.54
CA LEU A 84 13.07 -3.34 20.13
C LEU A 84 11.88 -4.29 19.97
N ALA A 85 11.19 -4.60 21.08
CA ALA A 85 10.00 -5.44 21.05
C ALA A 85 8.82 -4.61 20.53
N LEU A 86 8.10 -5.13 19.53
CA LEU A 86 6.86 -4.53 19.03
C LEU A 86 5.67 -5.17 19.76
N GLU A 87 5.00 -4.42 20.62
CA GLU A 87 3.78 -4.85 21.31
C GLU A 87 2.54 -4.34 20.58
N GLU A 88 1.52 -5.20 20.46
CA GLU A 88 0.18 -4.78 20.03
C GLU A 88 -0.44 -3.89 21.10
N GLY A 89 -0.71 -2.64 20.73
CA GLY A 89 -1.30 -1.66 21.63
C GLY A 89 -2.83 -1.65 21.52
N ARG A 90 -3.37 -0.53 21.07
CA ARG A 90 -4.84 -0.31 20.99
C ARG A 90 -5.30 -0.26 19.55
N VAL A 91 -6.57 -0.58 19.38
CA VAL A 91 -7.30 -0.34 18.13
C VAL A 91 -8.07 0.97 18.27
N TRP A 92 -7.85 1.90 17.33
CA TRP A 92 -8.62 3.13 17.27
C TRP A 92 -9.53 3.13 16.04
N HIS A 93 -10.85 3.14 16.27
CA HIS A 93 -11.85 3.31 15.22
C HIS A 93 -12.08 4.79 14.98
N VAL A 94 -11.56 5.28 13.86
CA VAL A 94 -11.57 6.70 13.49
C VAL A 94 -12.86 7.06 12.77
N ILE A 95 -13.25 6.25 11.79
CA ILE A 95 -14.48 6.44 11.02
C ILE A 95 -15.28 5.15 11.09
N PRO A 96 -16.54 5.17 11.58
CA PRO A 96 -17.34 3.97 11.66
C PRO A 96 -17.86 3.55 10.26
N PRO A 97 -18.20 2.27 10.05
CA PRO A 97 -18.60 1.73 8.75
C PRO A 97 -19.73 2.52 8.06
N GLU A 98 -20.74 2.96 8.82
CA GLU A 98 -21.90 3.68 8.30
C GLU A 98 -21.54 5.05 7.69
N LYS A 99 -20.44 5.66 8.11
CA LYS A 99 -19.94 6.91 7.53
C LYS A 99 -19.10 6.66 6.28
N VAL A 100 -18.47 5.49 6.14
CA VAL A 100 -17.56 5.19 5.01
C VAL A 100 -18.26 5.29 3.67
N ALA A 101 -19.51 4.81 3.57
CA ALA A 101 -20.30 4.86 2.35
C ALA A 101 -20.45 6.29 1.78
N ARG A 102 -20.39 7.31 2.66
CA ARG A 102 -20.56 8.72 2.31
C ARG A 102 -19.24 9.43 2.01
N ILE A 103 -18.09 8.78 2.19
CA ILE A 103 -16.77 9.37 1.93
C ILE A 103 -16.54 9.45 0.43
N VAL A 104 -16.24 10.64 -0.08
CA VAL A 104 -15.84 10.88 -1.48
C VAL A 104 -14.31 10.84 -1.62
N SER A 105 -13.58 11.34 -0.63
CA SER A 105 -12.12 11.27 -0.59
C SER A 105 -11.58 11.14 0.83
N LEU A 106 -10.50 10.38 0.96
CA LEU A 106 -9.75 10.19 2.19
C LEU A 106 -8.27 10.44 1.89
N ASP A 107 -7.64 11.33 2.64
CA ASP A 107 -6.19 11.59 2.58
C ASP A 107 -5.56 11.28 3.94
N ILE A 108 -4.53 10.43 3.96
CA ILE A 108 -3.77 10.08 5.17
C ILE A 108 -2.31 10.48 4.97
N ASP A 109 -1.85 11.46 5.77
CA ASP A 109 -0.51 12.03 5.75
C ASP A 109 -0.02 12.50 4.37
N GLY A 110 -0.92 12.74 3.41
CA GLY A 110 -0.56 13.09 2.04
C GLY A 110 -0.03 11.92 1.20
N PHE A 111 0.10 10.73 1.78
CA PHE A 111 0.65 9.52 1.14
C PHE A 111 -0.43 8.63 0.56
N TRP A 112 -1.51 8.42 1.32
CA TRP A 112 -2.65 7.63 0.87
C TRP A 112 -3.74 8.57 0.42
N ARG A 113 -4.05 8.58 -0.88
CA ARG A 113 -5.15 9.39 -1.44
C ARG A 113 -6.21 8.51 -2.04
N MET A 114 -7.17 8.13 -1.20
CA MET A 114 -8.29 7.33 -1.63
C MET A 114 -9.42 8.20 -2.18
N ARG A 115 -10.07 7.73 -3.24
CA ARG A 115 -11.26 8.36 -3.82
C ARG A 115 -12.34 7.33 -4.05
N ARG A 116 -13.60 7.74 -3.85
CA ARG A 116 -14.74 6.88 -4.14
C ARG A 116 -14.93 6.76 -5.65
N MET A 117 -14.59 5.60 -6.18
CA MET A 117 -14.66 5.26 -7.60
C MET A 117 -15.42 3.95 -7.72
N PHE A 118 -16.39 3.91 -8.65
CA PHE A 118 -17.24 2.73 -8.84
C PHE A 118 -17.87 2.24 -7.51
N GLY A 119 -18.17 3.18 -6.61
CA GLY A 119 -18.82 2.92 -5.32
C GLY A 119 -17.94 2.22 -4.26
N CYS A 120 -16.62 2.26 -4.39
CA CYS A 120 -15.65 1.86 -3.35
C CYS A 120 -14.55 2.92 -3.21
N LEU A 121 -13.89 3.00 -2.06
CA LEU A 121 -12.67 3.79 -1.89
C LEU A 121 -11.50 3.08 -2.55
N VAL A 122 -10.87 3.77 -3.51
CA VAL A 122 -9.75 3.28 -4.31
C VAL A 122 -8.53 4.15 -4.03
N ASP A 123 -7.37 3.54 -3.80
CA ASP A 123 -6.10 4.26 -3.69
C ASP A 123 -5.64 4.72 -5.07
N MET A 124 -6.00 5.96 -5.40
CA MET A 124 -5.71 6.54 -6.71
C MET A 124 -4.24 6.89 -6.87
N GLU A 125 -3.50 7.10 -5.79
CA GLU A 125 -2.07 7.38 -5.85
C GLU A 125 -1.27 6.13 -6.22
N HIS A 126 -1.62 5.00 -5.60
CA HIS A 126 -1.08 3.70 -5.97
C HIS A 126 -1.47 3.34 -7.41
N PHE A 127 -2.74 3.52 -7.78
CA PHE A 127 -3.18 3.28 -9.16
C PHE A 127 -2.38 4.10 -10.17
N GLU A 128 -2.21 5.41 -9.95
CA GLU A 128 -1.46 6.26 -10.88
C GLU A 128 0.02 5.90 -10.97
N ARG A 129 0.63 5.46 -9.86
CA ARG A 129 1.99 4.95 -9.84
C ARG A 129 2.12 3.69 -10.70
N GLU A 130 1.30 2.67 -10.45
CA GLU A 130 1.35 1.43 -11.22
C GLU A 130 0.97 1.66 -12.68
N ARG A 131 -0.09 2.42 -12.94
CA ARG A 131 -0.49 2.78 -14.30
C ARG A 131 0.67 3.42 -15.07
N ARG A 132 1.43 4.32 -14.45
CA ARG A 132 2.59 4.96 -15.10
C ARG A 132 3.69 3.96 -15.39
N VAL A 133 3.96 3.03 -14.48
CA VAL A 133 4.97 1.98 -14.64
C VAL A 133 4.59 1.03 -15.78
N TRP A 134 3.35 0.53 -15.79
CA TRP A 134 2.92 -0.51 -16.72
C TRP A 134 2.47 0.01 -18.08
N LEU A 135 1.74 1.13 -18.11
CA LEU A 135 1.11 1.66 -19.34
C LEU A 135 1.83 2.91 -19.88
N GLY A 136 2.68 3.55 -19.07
CA GLY A 136 3.36 4.80 -19.42
C GLY A 136 2.48 6.04 -19.32
N SER A 137 3.09 7.21 -19.57
CA SER A 137 2.41 8.51 -19.47
C SER A 137 1.28 8.69 -20.49
N GLY A 138 1.39 8.09 -21.69
CA GLY A 138 0.40 8.22 -22.77
C GLY A 138 -0.97 7.57 -22.50
N ALA A 139 -1.12 6.81 -21.41
CA ALA A 139 -2.40 6.23 -21.02
C ALA A 139 -3.32 7.22 -20.27
N SER A 140 -2.81 8.35 -19.77
CA SER A 140 -3.60 9.31 -18.97
C SER A 140 -4.75 9.96 -19.73
N GLY A 141 -4.66 10.06 -21.06
CA GLY A 141 -5.72 10.62 -21.91
C GLY A 141 -6.84 9.64 -22.27
N ARG A 142 -6.82 8.40 -21.76
CA ARG A 142 -7.84 7.38 -22.05
C ARG A 142 -8.98 7.44 -21.03
N PRO A 143 -10.17 6.89 -21.32
CA PRO A 143 -11.20 6.69 -20.29
C PRO A 143 -10.68 5.82 -19.13
N LEU A 144 -11.05 6.15 -17.90
CA LEU A 144 -10.56 5.44 -16.70
C LEU A 144 -10.87 3.94 -16.75
N VAL A 145 -12.07 3.55 -17.18
CA VAL A 145 -12.48 2.15 -17.37
C VAL A 145 -11.45 1.39 -18.21
N ALA A 146 -11.03 1.98 -19.35
CA ALA A 146 -10.02 1.37 -20.21
C ALA A 146 -8.65 1.29 -19.54
N GLN A 147 -8.24 2.33 -18.81
CA GLN A 147 -6.96 2.34 -18.09
C GLN A 147 -6.87 1.24 -17.03
N VAL A 148 -7.95 1.04 -16.26
CA VAL A 148 -8.01 0.03 -15.19
C VAL A 148 -7.95 -1.38 -15.77
N VAL A 149 -8.74 -1.64 -16.81
CA VAL A 149 -8.76 -2.93 -17.52
C VAL A 149 -7.40 -3.24 -18.15
N ASP A 150 -6.81 -2.26 -18.86
CA ASP A 150 -5.50 -2.42 -19.51
C ASP A 150 -4.42 -2.72 -18.47
N LEU A 151 -4.45 -2.05 -17.31
CA LEU A 151 -3.51 -2.27 -16.21
C LEU A 151 -3.67 -3.67 -15.61
N HIS A 152 -4.91 -4.07 -15.30
CA HIS A 152 -5.22 -5.37 -14.72
C HIS A 152 -4.73 -6.51 -15.61
N GLU A 153 -5.03 -6.44 -16.91
CA GLU A 153 -4.57 -7.45 -17.88
C GLU A 153 -3.04 -7.45 -18.04
N ALA A 154 -2.38 -6.28 -18.00
CA ALA A 154 -0.93 -6.22 -18.06
C ALA A 154 -0.27 -6.95 -16.88
N ILE A 155 -0.79 -6.75 -15.66
CA ILE A 155 -0.29 -7.42 -14.46
C ILE A 155 -0.61 -8.91 -14.52
N ARG A 156 -1.83 -9.30 -14.91
CA ARG A 156 -2.23 -10.72 -15.07
C ARG A 156 -1.31 -11.48 -16.01
N LEU A 157 -1.02 -10.91 -17.19
CA LEU A 157 -0.12 -11.54 -18.16
C LEU A 157 1.31 -11.68 -17.63
N SER A 158 1.76 -10.76 -16.76
CA SER A 158 3.08 -10.84 -16.13
C SER A 158 3.16 -11.90 -15.03
N SER A 159 2.05 -12.17 -14.33
CA SER A 159 2.02 -13.15 -13.24
C SER A 159 1.97 -14.60 -13.73
N GLN A 160 1.41 -14.83 -14.93
CA GLN A 160 1.27 -16.15 -15.59
C GLN A 160 2.58 -16.90 -15.90
N GLY A 161 3.75 -16.33 -15.58
CA GLY A 161 5.07 -16.98 -15.73
C GLY A 161 5.85 -17.19 -14.44
N THR A 162 5.27 -16.87 -13.28
CA THR A 162 5.97 -16.94 -11.99
C THR A 162 5.80 -18.31 -11.32
N ARG A 163 6.83 -18.78 -10.60
CA ARG A 163 6.84 -20.07 -9.87
C ARG A 163 5.75 -20.19 -8.79
N GLY A 164 5.02 -19.10 -8.49
CA GLY A 164 4.00 -19.01 -7.45
C GLY A 164 2.55 -19.24 -7.90
N GLY A 165 2.32 -19.60 -9.17
CA GLY A 165 0.97 -19.79 -9.72
C GLY A 165 0.35 -18.50 -10.27
N GLU A 166 -0.74 -18.66 -11.03
CA GLU A 166 -1.52 -17.54 -11.56
C GLU A 166 -2.15 -16.76 -10.40
N TRP A 167 -1.99 -15.43 -10.42
CA TRP A 167 -2.63 -14.57 -9.42
C TRP A 167 -4.12 -14.46 -9.74
N ASP A 168 -4.97 -14.54 -8.71
CA ASP A 168 -6.39 -14.26 -8.84
C ASP A 168 -6.67 -12.75 -9.01
N ASP A 169 -7.89 -12.44 -9.44
CA ASP A 169 -8.33 -11.06 -9.72
C ASP A 169 -8.27 -10.17 -8.47
N GLU A 170 -8.46 -10.73 -7.27
CA GLU A 170 -8.38 -10.00 -6.01
C GLU A 170 -6.95 -9.53 -5.73
N ARG A 171 -5.98 -10.44 -5.84
CA ARG A 171 -4.56 -10.12 -5.68
C ARG A 171 -4.08 -9.16 -6.75
N ILE A 172 -4.52 -9.32 -8.00
CA ILE A 172 -4.16 -8.40 -9.08
C ILE A 172 -4.76 -7.03 -8.82
N ALA A 173 -6.05 -6.92 -8.50
CA ALA A 173 -6.70 -5.65 -8.19
C ALA A 173 -6.04 -4.92 -7.02
N GLY A 174 -5.75 -5.65 -5.93
CA GLY A 174 -5.07 -5.12 -4.77
C GLY A 174 -3.66 -4.60 -5.07
N SER A 175 -2.95 -5.22 -6.02
CA SER A 175 -1.58 -4.83 -6.38
C SER A 175 -1.46 -3.42 -6.97
N TYR A 176 -2.56 -2.82 -7.46
CA TYR A 176 -2.60 -1.44 -7.94
C TYR A 176 -3.57 -0.54 -7.17
N GLY A 177 -3.94 -0.93 -5.95
CA GLY A 177 -4.72 -0.09 -5.02
C GLY A 177 -6.23 -0.14 -5.22
N TRP A 178 -6.76 -1.15 -5.90
CA TRP A 178 -8.19 -1.31 -6.16
C TRP A 178 -8.78 -2.49 -5.40
N PRO A 179 -9.92 -2.32 -4.68
CA PRO A 179 -10.71 -3.44 -4.22
C PRO A 179 -11.27 -4.23 -5.41
N VAL A 180 -11.33 -5.56 -5.30
CA VAL A 180 -11.86 -6.43 -6.38
C VAL A 180 -13.28 -6.05 -6.79
N MET A 181 -14.14 -5.69 -5.81
CA MET A 181 -15.50 -5.22 -6.08
C MET A 181 -15.55 -3.98 -6.98
N ALA A 182 -14.59 -3.06 -6.85
CA ALA A 182 -14.51 -1.87 -7.69
C ALA A 182 -14.13 -2.26 -9.13
N TYR A 183 -13.21 -3.21 -9.28
CA TYR A 183 -12.81 -3.75 -10.57
C TYR A 183 -13.94 -4.53 -11.27
N GLU A 184 -14.70 -5.35 -10.54
CA GLU A 184 -15.88 -6.04 -11.10
C GLU A 184 -16.92 -5.06 -11.65
N ARG A 185 -17.13 -3.93 -10.96
CA ARG A 185 -18.02 -2.85 -11.43
C ARG A 185 -17.46 -2.13 -12.65
N VAL A 186 -16.13 -2.01 -12.78
CA VAL A 186 -15.48 -1.53 -14.02
C VAL A 186 -15.76 -2.50 -15.18
N LEU A 187 -15.67 -3.81 -14.96
CA LEU A 187 -15.99 -4.81 -15.97
C LEU A 187 -17.45 -4.74 -16.40
N ALA A 188 -18.38 -4.60 -15.44
CA ALA A 188 -19.80 -4.42 -15.73
C ALA A 188 -20.06 -3.13 -16.52
N ALA A 189 -19.42 -2.01 -16.15
CA ALA A 189 -19.53 -0.75 -16.87
C ALA A 189 -19.02 -0.88 -18.32
N ARG A 190 -17.88 -1.55 -18.52
CA ARG A 190 -17.33 -1.83 -19.86
C ARG A 190 -18.27 -2.67 -20.72
N GLN A 191 -18.95 -3.65 -20.13
CA GLN A 191 -19.93 -4.48 -20.81
C GLN A 191 -21.19 -3.69 -21.18
N GLY A 192 -21.63 -2.77 -20.31
CA GLY A 192 -22.70 -1.82 -20.60
C GLY A 192 -22.36 -0.85 -21.73
N GLU A 193 -21.13 -0.31 -21.75
CA GLU A 193 -20.60 0.50 -22.86
C GLU A 193 -20.51 -0.31 -24.18
N CYS A 194 -20.33 -1.64 -24.11
CA CYS A 194 -20.36 -2.54 -25.27
C CYS A 194 -21.78 -2.91 -25.73
N ALA A 195 -22.80 -2.85 -24.86
CA ALA A 195 -24.18 -3.20 -25.22
C ALA A 195 -24.85 -2.15 -26.12
N ASP A 196 -24.42 -0.88 -26.03
CA ASP A 196 -24.83 0.21 -26.93
C ASP A 196 -23.92 0.34 -28.17
N SER A 197 -22.92 -0.54 -28.32
CA SER A 197 -22.11 -0.67 -29.54
C SER A 197 -22.56 -1.90 -30.34
N PRO A 198 -22.81 -1.77 -31.66
CA PRO A 198 -23.17 -2.92 -32.47
C PRO A 198 -22.06 -3.98 -32.41
N ALA A 199 -22.48 -5.22 -32.15
CA ALA A 199 -21.64 -6.38 -31.88
C ALA A 199 -20.43 -6.49 -32.83
N GLY A 200 -19.23 -6.67 -32.26
CA GLY A 200 -18.08 -7.17 -33.01
C GLY A 200 -16.83 -6.30 -33.06
N VAL A 201 -16.56 -5.43 -32.08
CA VAL A 201 -15.26 -4.76 -31.99
C VAL A 201 -14.46 -5.34 -30.83
N SER A 202 -13.72 -6.43 -31.09
CA SER A 202 -12.48 -6.67 -30.33
C SER A 202 -11.66 -5.39 -30.48
N SER A 203 -11.52 -4.61 -29.42
CA SER A 203 -10.85 -3.30 -29.49
C SER A 203 -9.49 -3.48 -30.20
N PRO A 204 -9.30 -2.91 -31.40
CA PRO A 204 -8.03 -3.00 -32.14
C PRO A 204 -6.84 -2.49 -31.30
N ASN A 205 -7.15 -1.72 -30.26
CA ASN A 205 -6.21 -1.15 -29.33
C ASN A 205 -5.72 -2.10 -28.24
N TYR A 206 -6.44 -3.19 -27.91
CA TYR A 206 -6.00 -4.24 -26.99
C TYR A 206 -4.83 -5.02 -27.58
N ALA A 207 -4.99 -5.51 -28.82
CA ALA A 207 -3.92 -6.17 -29.56
C ALA A 207 -2.73 -5.23 -29.77
N ALA A 208 -2.95 -3.94 -30.01
CA ALA A 208 -1.89 -2.95 -30.17
C ALA A 208 -1.19 -2.56 -28.85
N ALA A 209 -1.86 -2.62 -27.70
CA ALA A 209 -1.26 -2.37 -26.38
C ALA A 209 -0.40 -3.57 -25.96
N VAL A 210 -0.93 -4.79 -26.10
CA VAL A 210 -0.20 -6.05 -25.87
C VAL A 210 0.97 -6.18 -26.85
N ALA A 211 0.80 -5.83 -28.12
CA ALA A 211 1.89 -5.83 -29.09
C ALA A 211 2.96 -4.77 -28.78
N ARG A 212 2.58 -3.57 -28.30
CA ARG A 212 3.54 -2.54 -27.87
C ARG A 212 4.30 -2.95 -26.61
N TRP A 213 3.64 -3.59 -25.65
CA TRP A 213 4.29 -4.15 -24.47
C TRP A 213 5.23 -5.31 -24.85
N ARG A 214 4.77 -6.26 -25.68
CA ARG A 214 5.61 -7.37 -26.19
C ARG A 214 6.78 -6.88 -27.05
N ALA A 215 6.60 -5.78 -27.80
CA ALA A 215 7.66 -5.18 -28.61
C ALA A 215 8.69 -4.42 -27.76
N ARG A 216 8.29 -3.77 -26.65
CA ARG A 216 9.21 -3.17 -25.68
C ARG A 216 9.95 -4.18 -24.83
N ASN A 217 9.34 -5.34 -24.58
CA ASN A 217 9.89 -6.40 -23.73
C ASN A 217 10.44 -7.59 -24.52
N ARG A 218 10.70 -7.40 -25.82
CA ARG A 218 11.16 -8.44 -26.75
C ARG A 218 12.57 -8.95 -26.41
N ASP A 219 13.36 -8.13 -25.73
CA ASP A 219 14.76 -8.40 -25.42
C ASP A 219 14.95 -9.08 -24.05
N GLY A 220 13.85 -9.47 -23.38
CA GLY A 220 13.90 -10.18 -22.09
C GLY A 220 14.34 -9.33 -20.89
N THR A 221 14.98 -8.18 -21.12
CA THR A 221 15.63 -7.36 -20.09
C THR A 221 14.70 -6.86 -19.00
N MET A 222 13.45 -6.49 -19.30
CA MET A 222 12.52 -6.07 -18.25
C MET A 222 11.83 -7.26 -17.56
N ALA A 223 11.49 -8.32 -18.27
CA ALA A 223 10.99 -9.55 -17.65
C ALA A 223 12.06 -10.21 -16.75
N GLU A 224 13.34 -10.07 -17.09
CA GLU A 224 14.49 -10.43 -16.25
C GLU A 224 14.71 -9.43 -15.11
N ALA A 225 14.55 -8.12 -15.33
CA ALA A 225 14.58 -7.11 -14.26
C ALA A 225 13.43 -7.30 -13.25
N TYR A 226 12.25 -7.77 -13.69
CA TYR A 226 11.12 -8.12 -12.84
C TYR A 226 11.25 -9.51 -12.20
N ARG A 227 11.90 -10.49 -12.86
CA ARG A 227 12.36 -11.72 -12.18
C ARG A 227 13.45 -11.43 -11.15
N ALA A 228 14.21 -10.37 -11.36
CA ALA A 228 15.20 -9.86 -10.43
C ALA A 228 14.60 -8.88 -9.42
N LEU A 229 13.32 -8.45 -9.50
CA LEU A 229 12.74 -7.52 -8.53
C LEU A 229 12.58 -8.11 -7.11
N PRO A 230 12.29 -9.41 -6.92
CA PRO A 230 12.45 -10.04 -5.61
C PRO A 230 13.91 -9.95 -5.12
N PHE A 231 14.88 -10.16 -6.03
CA PHE A 231 16.31 -10.03 -5.73
C PHE A 231 16.74 -8.58 -5.49
N ALA A 232 16.16 -7.61 -6.19
CA ALA A 232 16.46 -6.19 -6.05
C ALA A 232 15.76 -5.60 -4.83
N MET A 233 14.65 -6.18 -4.37
CA MET A 233 14.09 -5.88 -3.05
C MET A 233 14.96 -6.44 -1.93
N ASP A 234 15.56 -7.63 -2.11
CA ASP A 234 16.57 -8.15 -1.18
C ASP A 234 17.86 -7.30 -1.22
N THR A 235 18.32 -6.86 -2.39
CA THR A 235 19.48 -5.96 -2.54
C THR A 235 19.17 -4.54 -2.06
N ILE A 236 17.94 -4.03 -2.21
CA ILE A 236 17.49 -2.75 -1.64
C ILE A 236 17.40 -2.87 -0.13
N LYS A 237 16.99 -4.02 0.41
CA LYS A 237 17.03 -4.30 1.84
C LYS A 237 18.48 -4.38 2.34
N GLU A 238 19.37 -5.12 1.68
CA GLU A 238 20.80 -5.15 2.01
C GLU A 238 21.48 -3.77 1.84
N SER A 239 21.04 -2.95 0.87
CA SER A 239 21.54 -1.58 0.67
C SER A 239 20.94 -0.58 1.67
N TRP A 240 19.74 -0.85 2.18
CA TRP A 240 19.10 -0.11 3.25
C TRP A 240 19.78 -0.43 4.58
N ASP A 241 20.01 -1.70 4.87
CA ASP A 241 20.77 -2.19 6.02
C ASP A 241 22.21 -1.65 5.99
N ALA A 242 22.88 -1.66 4.83
CA ALA A 242 24.22 -1.08 4.68
C ALA A 242 24.24 0.47 4.74
N ALA A 243 23.14 1.14 4.41
CA ALA A 243 23.00 2.59 4.59
C ALA A 243 22.70 2.97 6.04
N GLU A 244 22.03 2.09 6.79
CA GLU A 244 21.86 2.17 8.24
C GLU A 244 23.21 2.01 8.96
N ASP A 245 24.00 1.00 8.58
CA ASP A 245 25.38 0.80 9.08
C ASP A 245 26.28 2.02 8.77
N LEU A 246 26.14 2.62 7.58
CA LEU A 246 26.90 3.82 7.22
C LEU A 246 26.45 5.05 8.02
N ALA A 247 25.14 5.20 8.27
CA ALA A 247 24.60 6.29 9.07
C ALA A 247 25.05 6.22 10.53
N GLU A 248 25.19 5.02 11.09
CA GLU A 248 25.75 4.79 12.42
C GLU A 248 27.25 5.16 12.49
N SER A 249 28.01 4.93 11.42
CA SER A 249 29.44 5.33 11.36
C SER A 249 29.67 6.85 11.35
N TYR A 250 28.67 7.65 10.95
CA TYR A 250 28.75 9.12 10.98
C TYR A 250 28.36 9.73 12.33
N THR A 251 27.67 8.98 13.19
CA THR A 251 27.29 9.43 14.54
C THR A 251 28.39 9.23 15.60
N ASP A 252 29.38 8.38 15.35
CA ASP A 252 30.54 8.17 16.25
C ASP A 252 31.73 9.11 15.98
N SER A 253 31.55 10.11 15.11
CA SER A 253 32.59 11.10 14.75
C SER A 253 32.41 12.47 15.41
N SER A 254 31.54 12.62 16.41
CA SER A 254 31.26 13.91 17.09
C SER A 254 31.30 13.83 18.61
#